data_AF-A0A9P5UDN5-F1
#
_entry.id   AF-A0A9P5UDN5-F1
#
_cell.length_a   1.000
_cell.length_b   1.000
_cell.length_c   1.000
_cell.angle_alpha   90.00
_cell.angle_beta   90.00
_cell.angle_gamma   90.00
#
_symmetry.space_group_name_H-M   'P 1'
#
loop_
_entity.id
_entity.type
_entity.pdbx_description
1 polymer ?
#
loop_
_entity_poly.entity_id
_entity_poly.type
_entity_poly.pdbx_seq_one_letter_code
_entity_poly.pdbx_strand_id
1 'polypeptide(L)'
;MPTNTEPAAIPGKGKGRAQDFTERTPLLASGSSTSIPHAEGSTPPPLRRLGYRLFRVFLITLLICICALAVLILVAWKFSSRASDMSPQDILDKALVVQGPDRVDVSLGNVQGRIGLDAGAIVGVDSDPHDGTTWLQAISVPVLVRPTTNASDLFHFALESWRNGYVAVKTEVPTVEVRGGKLTGTSWRNILHRQLYDVRTAFSLKFPPIPGLPHPGRNAPIPSFEDIVTLRSFQFLNDAQKLTIQAIATVIDPAPSTFSFTAPPLLFIISLVSNSSVTPIASIETDPFDLTHPNITLSMSGHVLSLSSDAFPALSTFTIFPAPSPKPKILRNVTIHDMKVKPGNTFWLVVQPEDWLDSRCVAIEPIEGEGSTFAVSAKLVDVPLEEFSNFVSKLIFGNSAIAGILGSAAIKVTVPGIPFEGPEPTDGLELDGLPFRGSVKLGKGSFLR
;
A
#
# COMPACT_ATOMS: atom_id res chain seq x y z
N MET A 1 -25.40 -14.08 35.55
CA MET A 1 -26.88 -13.96 35.52
C MET A 1 -27.37 -14.57 34.22
N PRO A 2 -28.19 -15.64 34.23
CA PRO A 2 -28.70 -16.22 33.00
C PRO A 2 -30.07 -15.62 32.66
N THR A 3 -30.19 -15.05 31.47
CA THR A 3 -31.47 -14.60 30.91
C THR A 3 -32.10 -15.73 30.11
N ASN A 4 -33.25 -16.20 30.61
CA ASN A 4 -34.19 -17.07 29.92
C ASN A 4 -34.66 -16.42 28.62
N THR A 5 -34.55 -17.14 27.51
CA THR A 5 -35.23 -16.79 26.26
C THR A 5 -36.14 -17.95 25.86
N GLU A 6 -37.43 -17.65 25.94
CA GLU A 6 -38.61 -18.45 25.62
C GLU A 6 -38.75 -18.67 24.11
N PRO A 7 -39.06 -19.90 23.62
CA PRO A 7 -39.31 -20.13 22.21
C PRO A 7 -40.78 -19.90 21.83
N ALA A 8 -41.01 -18.91 20.96
CA ALA A 8 -42.32 -18.60 20.40
C ALA A 8 -42.77 -19.63 19.34
N ALA A 9 -44.07 -19.95 19.40
CA ALA A 9 -44.75 -21.02 18.70
C ALA A 9 -45.03 -20.76 17.21
N ILE A 10 -45.15 -21.88 16.48
CA ILE A 10 -45.36 -22.06 15.04
C ILE A 10 -46.83 -21.83 14.66
N PRO A 11 -47.15 -21.19 13.51
CA PRO A 11 -48.44 -21.36 12.85
C PRO A 11 -48.37 -22.48 11.80
N GLY A 12 -49.04 -23.59 12.12
CA GLY A 12 -49.16 -24.78 11.28
C GLY A 12 -49.97 -24.54 10.00
N LYS A 13 -49.39 -24.94 8.85
CA LYS A 13 -50.03 -24.91 7.54
C LYS A 13 -50.95 -26.14 7.40
N GLY A 14 -52.26 -25.92 7.52
CA GLY A 14 -53.29 -26.94 7.35
C GLY A 14 -53.30 -27.53 5.94
N LYS A 15 -53.14 -28.85 5.84
CA LYS A 15 -53.49 -29.64 4.66
C LYS A 15 -54.96 -30.02 4.76
N GLY A 16 -55.81 -29.36 3.98
CA GLY A 16 -57.20 -29.76 3.79
C GLY A 16 -57.25 -31.10 3.06
N ARG A 17 -57.85 -32.11 3.71
CA ARG A 17 -58.17 -33.41 3.14
C ARG A 17 -59.20 -33.24 2.02
N ALA A 18 -58.96 -33.90 0.88
CA ALA A 18 -59.99 -34.13 -0.12
C ALA A 18 -61.06 -35.06 0.46
N GLN A 19 -62.32 -34.72 0.21
CA GLN A 19 -63.50 -35.40 0.71
C GLN A 19 -63.96 -36.41 -0.35
N ASP A 20 -64.05 -37.68 0.03
CA ASP A 20 -64.50 -38.79 -0.81
C ASP A 20 -65.98 -38.61 -1.21
N PHE A 21 -66.24 -38.52 -2.52
CA PHE A 21 -67.60 -38.58 -3.08
C PHE A 21 -67.81 -39.89 -3.83
N THR A 22 -68.28 -40.88 -3.07
CA THR A 22 -69.37 -41.83 -3.40
C THR A 22 -69.59 -42.20 -4.86
N GLU A 23 -69.05 -43.37 -5.22
CA GLU A 23 -69.56 -44.25 -6.27
C GLU A 23 -70.99 -44.71 -5.93
N ARG A 24 -71.95 -44.43 -6.82
CA ARG A 24 -73.15 -45.25 -6.99
C ARG A 24 -73.47 -45.42 -8.48
N THR A 25 -73.15 -46.61 -8.95
CA THR A 25 -73.77 -47.32 -10.07
C THR A 25 -75.30 -47.30 -9.94
N PRO A 26 -76.04 -47.34 -11.05
CA PRO A 26 -76.77 -48.59 -11.29
C PRO A 26 -76.70 -49.09 -12.73
N LEU A 27 -76.66 -50.42 -12.80
CA LEU A 27 -76.65 -51.27 -13.98
C LEU A 27 -78.08 -51.53 -14.50
N LEU A 28 -78.14 -51.75 -15.82
CA LEU A 28 -79.13 -52.53 -16.60
C LEU A 28 -80.54 -51.95 -16.82
N ALA A 29 -80.90 -51.79 -18.10
CA ALA A 29 -82.13 -52.36 -18.66
C ALA A 29 -82.01 -52.52 -20.18
N SER A 30 -81.78 -53.76 -20.61
CA SER A 30 -82.10 -54.25 -21.94
C SER A 30 -83.60 -54.15 -22.18
N GLY A 31 -84.01 -53.70 -23.36
CA GLY A 31 -85.40 -53.68 -23.79
C GLY A 31 -85.49 -53.77 -25.30
N SER A 32 -85.49 -55.00 -25.82
CA SER A 32 -85.90 -55.33 -27.17
C SER A 32 -87.43 -55.21 -27.28
N SER A 33 -87.94 -54.45 -28.24
CA SER A 33 -89.30 -54.63 -28.73
C SER A 33 -89.40 -54.21 -30.20
N THR A 34 -89.56 -55.24 -31.03
CA THR A 34 -89.91 -55.25 -32.44
C THR A 34 -91.41 -54.96 -32.61
N SER A 35 -91.79 -54.02 -33.48
CA SER A 35 -93.07 -54.06 -34.22
C SER A 35 -93.03 -53.11 -35.42
N ILE A 36 -93.25 -53.67 -36.60
CA ILE A 36 -93.44 -53.08 -37.95
C ILE A 36 -94.93 -53.33 -38.32
N PRO A 37 -95.60 -52.67 -39.28
CA PRO A 37 -95.57 -51.28 -39.78
C PRO A 37 -96.98 -50.62 -39.76
N HIS A 38 -97.07 -49.32 -40.00
CA HIS A 38 -98.25 -48.79 -40.70
C HIS A 38 -97.86 -47.61 -41.59
N ALA A 39 -98.20 -47.73 -42.88
CA ALA A 39 -97.95 -46.76 -43.92
C ALA A 39 -98.92 -45.57 -43.82
N GLU A 40 -98.40 -44.39 -44.16
CA GLU A 40 -98.99 -43.29 -44.96
C GLU A 40 -98.60 -41.91 -44.42
N GLY A 41 -98.25 -40.98 -45.33
CA GLY A 41 -98.17 -39.55 -45.03
C GLY A 41 -96.80 -38.91 -45.24
N SER A 42 -96.41 -38.76 -46.50
CA SER A 42 -95.29 -37.95 -46.98
C SER A 42 -95.21 -36.54 -46.38
N THR A 43 -94.21 -36.25 -45.56
CA THR A 43 -93.53 -34.93 -45.52
C THR A 43 -92.08 -35.11 -45.05
N PRO A 44 -91.08 -34.56 -45.77
CA PRO A 44 -89.67 -34.70 -45.38
C PRO A 44 -89.38 -33.96 -44.07
N PRO A 45 -88.73 -34.59 -43.07
CA PRO A 45 -88.47 -33.95 -41.79
C PRO A 45 -87.42 -32.83 -41.91
N PRO A 46 -87.58 -31.69 -41.20
CA PRO A 46 -86.72 -30.51 -41.30
C PRO A 46 -85.38 -30.65 -40.55
N LEU A 47 -84.74 -31.82 -40.58
CA LEU A 47 -83.48 -32.08 -39.87
C LEU A 47 -82.27 -31.32 -40.47
N ARG A 48 -82.37 -30.84 -41.72
CA ARG A 48 -81.30 -30.04 -42.34
C ARG A 48 -81.10 -28.66 -41.69
N ARG A 49 -82.11 -28.10 -41.03
CA ARG A 49 -82.01 -26.76 -40.42
C ARG A 49 -81.20 -26.74 -39.13
N LEU A 50 -81.23 -27.82 -38.34
CA LEU A 50 -80.49 -27.89 -37.08
C LEU A 50 -78.99 -28.12 -37.31
N GLY A 51 -78.65 -29.01 -38.25
CA GLY A 51 -77.25 -29.28 -38.61
C GLY A 51 -76.51 -28.04 -39.09
N TYR A 52 -77.15 -27.20 -39.91
CA TYR A 52 -76.55 -25.96 -40.38
C TYR A 52 -76.30 -24.95 -39.24
N ARG A 53 -77.18 -24.89 -38.23
CA ARG A 53 -77.00 -24.00 -37.07
C ARG A 53 -75.85 -24.44 -36.18
N LEU A 54 -75.76 -25.73 -35.87
CA LEU A 54 -74.67 -26.28 -35.06
C LEU A 54 -73.32 -26.18 -35.77
N PHE A 55 -73.27 -26.48 -37.07
CA PHE A 55 -72.07 -26.31 -37.88
C PHE A 55 -71.60 -24.85 -37.91
N ARG A 56 -72.53 -23.90 -38.04
CA ARG A 56 -72.20 -22.47 -38.02
C ARG A 56 -71.64 -22.02 -36.67
N VAL A 57 -72.20 -22.49 -35.54
CA VAL A 57 -71.67 -22.19 -34.21
C VAL A 57 -70.27 -22.77 -34.04
N PHE A 58 -70.06 -24.04 -34.42
CA PHE A 58 -68.75 -24.69 -34.37
C PHE A 58 -67.69 -23.94 -35.17
N LEU A 59 -68.01 -23.53 -36.40
CA LEU A 59 -67.08 -22.82 -37.28
C LEU A 59 -66.74 -21.43 -36.76
N ILE A 60 -67.71 -20.73 -36.12
CA ILE A 60 -67.45 -19.46 -35.43
C ILE A 60 -66.54 -19.65 -34.23
N THR A 61 -66.78 -20.65 -33.37
CA THR A 61 -65.89 -20.93 -32.22
C THR A 61 -64.49 -21.35 -32.66
N LEU A 62 -64.37 -22.15 -33.72
CA LEU A 62 -63.08 -22.55 -34.27
C LEU A 62 -62.32 -21.34 -34.83
N LEU A 63 -63.02 -20.45 -35.55
CA LEU A 63 -62.44 -19.20 -36.05
C LEU A 63 -61.94 -18.32 -34.91
N ILE A 64 -62.73 -18.15 -33.85
CA ILE A 64 -62.33 -17.38 -32.65
C ILE A 64 -61.08 -18.00 -32.00
N CYS A 65 -61.03 -19.34 -31.87
CA CYS A 65 -59.86 -20.04 -31.34
C CYS A 65 -58.61 -19.82 -32.21
N ILE A 66 -58.74 -19.92 -33.53
CA ILE A 66 -57.62 -19.68 -34.47
C ILE A 66 -57.16 -18.23 -34.40
N CYS A 67 -58.08 -17.26 -34.33
CA CYS A 67 -57.74 -15.84 -34.16
C CYS A 67 -57.03 -15.60 -32.83
N ALA A 68 -57.50 -16.18 -31.72
CA ALA A 68 -56.85 -16.05 -30.42
C ALA A 68 -55.42 -16.64 -30.44
N LEU A 69 -55.25 -17.80 -31.08
CA LEU A 69 -53.95 -18.46 -31.21
C LEU A 69 -53.00 -17.65 -32.10
N ALA A 70 -53.50 -17.07 -33.20
CA ALA A 70 -52.73 -16.16 -34.05
C ALA A 70 -52.29 -14.89 -33.30
N VAL A 71 -53.17 -14.31 -32.46
CA VAL A 71 -52.81 -13.16 -31.60
C VAL A 71 -51.74 -13.56 -30.59
N LEU A 72 -51.85 -14.73 -29.94
CA LEU A 72 -50.81 -15.22 -29.02
C LEU A 72 -49.47 -15.44 -29.73
N ILE A 73 -49.48 -15.99 -30.95
CA ILE A 73 -48.26 -16.14 -31.77
C ILE A 73 -47.68 -14.76 -32.11
N LEU A 74 -48.49 -13.78 -32.50
CA LEU A 74 -48.01 -12.43 -32.82
C LEU A 74 -47.45 -11.72 -31.58
N VAL A 75 -48.07 -11.87 -30.41
CA VAL A 75 -47.55 -11.34 -29.15
C VAL A 75 -46.22 -12.01 -28.81
N ALA A 76 -46.16 -13.34 -28.87
CA ALA A 76 -44.93 -14.08 -28.62
C ALA A 76 -43.81 -13.69 -29.61
N TRP A 77 -44.15 -13.50 -30.88
CA TRP A 77 -43.21 -13.08 -31.91
C TRP A 77 -42.70 -11.65 -31.67
N LYS A 78 -43.58 -10.71 -31.36
CA LYS A 78 -43.22 -9.33 -31.01
C LYS A 78 -42.36 -9.26 -29.74
N PHE A 79 -42.62 -10.14 -28.76
CA PHE A 79 -41.81 -10.27 -27.56
C PHE A 79 -40.43 -10.86 -27.88
N SER A 80 -40.39 -11.92 -28.70
CA SER A 80 -39.15 -12.57 -29.10
C SER A 80 -38.27 -11.65 -29.94
N SER A 81 -38.85 -10.86 -30.85
CA SER A 81 -38.10 -9.94 -31.71
C SER A 81 -37.48 -8.79 -30.89
N ARG A 82 -38.20 -8.27 -29.90
CA ARG A 82 -37.64 -7.26 -28.98
C ARG A 82 -36.52 -7.81 -28.11
N ALA A 83 -36.65 -9.05 -27.65
CA ALA A 83 -35.61 -9.70 -26.85
C ALA A 83 -34.34 -10.00 -27.66
N SER A 84 -34.46 -10.29 -28.96
CA SER A 84 -33.30 -10.57 -29.83
C SER A 84 -32.54 -9.32 -30.26
N ASP A 85 -33.20 -8.17 -30.36
CA ASP A 85 -32.57 -6.90 -30.78
C ASP A 85 -31.77 -6.22 -29.66
N MET A 86 -31.90 -6.64 -28.40
CA MET A 86 -31.11 -6.09 -27.30
C MET A 86 -29.67 -6.60 -27.34
N SER A 87 -28.75 -5.66 -27.49
CA SER A 87 -27.32 -5.94 -27.39
C SER A 87 -26.98 -6.54 -26.01
N PRO A 88 -25.97 -7.41 -25.91
CA PRO A 88 -25.50 -7.90 -24.62
C PRO A 88 -25.11 -6.77 -23.65
N GLN A 89 -24.58 -5.66 -24.18
CA GLN A 89 -24.24 -4.48 -23.38
C GLN A 89 -25.49 -3.76 -22.83
N ASP A 90 -26.54 -3.59 -23.63
CA ASP A 90 -27.79 -2.95 -23.16
C ASP A 90 -28.42 -3.68 -21.97
N ILE A 91 -28.31 -5.01 -21.94
CA ILE A 91 -28.86 -5.82 -20.84
C ILE A 91 -28.00 -5.70 -19.58
N LEU A 92 -26.68 -5.58 -19.73
CA LEU A 92 -25.78 -5.30 -18.62
C LEU A 92 -26.05 -3.91 -18.04
N ASP A 93 -26.20 -2.89 -18.89
CA ASP A 93 -26.38 -1.51 -18.44
C ASP A 93 -27.77 -1.25 -17.85
N LYS A 94 -28.82 -1.87 -18.38
CA LYS A 94 -30.22 -1.58 -17.98
C LYS A 94 -30.82 -2.56 -16.99
N ALA A 95 -30.37 -3.81 -16.97
CA ALA A 95 -31.07 -4.87 -16.25
C ALA A 95 -30.24 -5.53 -15.15
N LEU A 96 -28.92 -5.48 -15.25
CA LEU A 96 -28.06 -6.00 -14.19
C LEU A 96 -27.94 -4.95 -13.09
N VAL A 97 -28.77 -5.10 -12.05
CA VAL A 97 -28.63 -4.30 -10.84
C VAL A 97 -27.62 -5.00 -9.94
N VAL A 98 -26.40 -4.49 -9.95
CA VAL A 98 -25.37 -4.88 -8.98
C VAL A 98 -25.46 -3.90 -7.82
N GLN A 99 -26.02 -4.34 -6.70
CA GLN A 99 -25.93 -3.58 -5.46
C GLN A 99 -24.61 -3.94 -4.80
N GLY A 100 -23.81 -2.92 -4.49
CA GLY A 100 -22.49 -3.06 -3.88
C GLY A 100 -22.51 -3.89 -2.58
N PRO A 101 -21.35 -4.29 -2.08
CA PRO A 101 -21.28 -5.21 -0.95
C PRO A 101 -21.99 -4.63 0.29
N ASP A 102 -23.02 -5.33 0.76
CA ASP A 102 -23.74 -4.97 1.98
C ASP A 102 -22.87 -5.15 3.22
N ARG A 103 -21.95 -6.12 3.15
CA ARG A 103 -20.97 -6.45 4.19
C ARG A 103 -19.68 -6.93 3.55
N VAL A 104 -18.57 -6.39 4.04
CA VAL A 104 -17.22 -6.87 3.75
C VAL A 104 -16.68 -7.46 5.04
N ASP A 105 -16.50 -8.77 5.08
CA ASP A 105 -15.85 -9.43 6.22
C ASP A 105 -14.35 -9.56 5.93
N VAL A 106 -13.58 -8.69 6.57
CA VAL A 106 -12.13 -8.60 6.41
C VAL A 106 -11.42 -9.82 6.99
N SER A 107 -12.03 -10.51 7.97
CA SER A 107 -11.41 -11.64 8.67
C SER A 107 -11.27 -12.90 7.81
N LEU A 108 -12.07 -13.01 6.73
CA LEU A 108 -12.11 -14.18 5.85
C LEU A 108 -11.97 -13.82 4.36
N GLY A 109 -11.80 -12.53 4.03
CA GLY A 109 -11.77 -12.05 2.63
C GLY A 109 -13.10 -12.33 1.90
N ASN A 110 -14.20 -12.40 2.64
CA ASN A 110 -15.49 -12.76 2.08
C ASN A 110 -16.29 -11.49 1.78
N VAL A 111 -16.60 -11.28 0.49
CA VAL A 111 -17.37 -10.13 0.04
C VAL A 111 -18.79 -10.61 -0.24
N GLN A 112 -19.75 -10.07 0.50
CA GLN A 112 -21.16 -10.38 0.29
C GLN A 112 -21.80 -9.25 -0.51
N GLY A 113 -22.15 -9.54 -1.76
CA GLY A 113 -22.86 -8.63 -2.64
C GLY A 113 -24.26 -9.16 -2.96
N ARG A 114 -25.12 -8.29 -3.49
CA ARG A 114 -26.40 -8.71 -4.06
C ARG A 114 -26.40 -8.45 -5.55
N ILE A 115 -26.71 -9.48 -6.31
CA ILE A 115 -26.86 -9.39 -7.75
C ILE A 115 -28.26 -9.83 -8.09
N GLY A 116 -28.92 -9.08 -8.95
CA GLY A 116 -30.17 -9.49 -9.55
C GLY A 116 -30.33 -8.91 -10.94
N LEU A 117 -31.13 -9.62 -11.74
CA LEU A 117 -31.58 -9.18 -13.05
C LEU A 117 -33.02 -8.66 -12.97
N ASP A 118 -33.24 -7.37 -13.22
CA ASP A 118 -34.60 -6.81 -13.29
C ASP A 118 -35.21 -7.15 -14.67
N ALA A 119 -36.02 -8.20 -14.70
CA ALA A 119 -36.71 -8.62 -15.92
C ALA A 119 -37.80 -7.62 -16.36
N GLY A 120 -38.35 -6.82 -15.45
CA GLY A 120 -39.34 -5.77 -15.77
C GLY A 120 -38.69 -4.66 -16.60
N ALA A 121 -37.52 -4.20 -16.18
CA ALA A 121 -36.71 -3.21 -16.89
C ALA A 121 -36.34 -3.66 -18.33
N ILE A 122 -36.01 -4.94 -18.54
CA ILE A 122 -35.73 -5.49 -19.89
C ILE A 122 -36.98 -5.43 -20.78
N VAL A 123 -38.14 -5.73 -20.20
CA VAL A 123 -39.40 -5.82 -20.95
C VAL A 123 -40.03 -4.43 -21.15
N GLY A 124 -39.50 -3.39 -20.50
CA GLY A 124 -40.08 -2.05 -20.49
C GLY A 124 -41.39 -1.98 -19.70
N VAL A 125 -41.58 -2.91 -18.75
CA VAL A 125 -42.61 -2.83 -17.73
C VAL A 125 -41.94 -2.16 -16.55
N ASP A 126 -42.23 -0.88 -16.38
CA ASP A 126 -41.65 -0.04 -15.33
C ASP A 126 -41.94 -0.68 -13.97
N SER A 127 -40.91 -1.25 -13.35
CA SER A 127 -40.96 -1.71 -11.96
C SER A 127 -41.11 -0.46 -11.11
N ASP A 128 -42.14 -0.36 -10.27
CA ASP A 128 -42.25 0.77 -9.34
C ASP A 128 -40.96 0.81 -8.49
N PRO A 129 -40.20 1.92 -8.47
CA PRO A 129 -38.94 2.02 -7.73
C PRO A 129 -39.07 1.71 -6.23
N HIS A 130 -40.30 1.62 -5.71
CA HIS A 130 -40.62 1.23 -4.35
C HIS A 130 -40.71 -0.27 -4.07
N ASP A 131 -40.59 -1.16 -5.07
CA ASP A 131 -40.70 -2.63 -4.86
C ASP A 131 -39.52 -3.25 -4.07
N GLY A 132 -38.53 -2.46 -3.68
CA GLY A 132 -37.50 -2.84 -2.71
C GLY A 132 -36.48 -3.86 -3.24
N THR A 133 -35.29 -3.87 -2.66
CA THR A 133 -34.17 -4.74 -3.10
C THR A 133 -34.31 -6.20 -2.65
N THR A 134 -35.50 -6.60 -2.20
CA THR A 134 -35.78 -7.94 -1.65
C THR A 134 -35.74 -9.05 -2.69
N TRP A 135 -35.84 -8.71 -3.98
CA TRP A 135 -35.76 -9.67 -5.09
C TRP A 135 -34.30 -10.02 -5.47
N LEU A 136 -33.31 -9.23 -5.02
CA LEU A 136 -31.90 -9.50 -5.29
C LEU A 136 -31.43 -10.71 -4.47
N GLN A 137 -30.72 -11.64 -5.11
CA GLN A 137 -30.15 -12.79 -4.42
C GLN A 137 -28.78 -12.42 -3.83
N ALA A 138 -28.58 -12.73 -2.55
CA ALA A 138 -27.28 -12.56 -1.91
C ALA A 138 -26.29 -13.59 -2.47
N ILE A 139 -25.15 -13.10 -2.95
CA ILE A 139 -24.04 -13.91 -3.41
C ILE A 139 -22.85 -13.60 -2.51
N SER A 140 -22.23 -14.66 -1.99
CA SER A 140 -21.00 -14.57 -1.20
C SER A 140 -19.92 -15.26 -2.01
N VAL A 141 -18.91 -14.51 -2.43
CA VAL A 141 -17.75 -15.07 -3.15
C VAL A 141 -16.52 -14.79 -2.30
N PRO A 142 -15.73 -15.83 -1.94
CA PRO A 142 -14.43 -15.60 -1.32
C PRO A 142 -13.52 -14.93 -2.35
N VAL A 143 -13.06 -13.72 -2.06
CA VAL A 143 -12.14 -12.99 -2.93
C VAL A 143 -10.75 -13.12 -2.33
N LEU A 144 -9.87 -13.85 -3.03
CA LEU A 144 -8.45 -13.89 -2.66
C LEU A 144 -7.78 -12.61 -3.15
N VAL A 145 -7.60 -11.65 -2.25
CA VAL A 145 -6.82 -10.45 -2.53
C VAL A 145 -5.34 -10.77 -2.31
N ARG A 146 -4.55 -10.75 -3.38
CA ARG A 146 -3.09 -10.84 -3.29
C ARG A 146 -2.52 -9.43 -3.46
N PRO A 147 -2.18 -8.72 -2.37
CA PRO A 147 -1.58 -7.39 -2.49
C PRO A 147 -0.23 -7.48 -3.21
N THR A 148 0.14 -6.41 -3.90
CA THR A 148 1.50 -6.27 -4.45
C THR A 148 2.52 -6.29 -3.30
N THR A 149 3.66 -6.92 -3.53
CA THR A 149 4.77 -6.95 -2.57
C THR A 149 5.60 -5.67 -2.60
N ASN A 150 5.35 -4.79 -3.58
CA ASN A 150 6.03 -3.52 -3.69
C ASN A 150 5.38 -2.49 -2.76
N ALA A 151 6.08 -2.14 -1.68
CA ALA A 151 5.60 -1.18 -0.69
C ALA A 151 5.34 0.21 -1.31
N SER A 152 6.13 0.62 -2.31
CA SER A 152 5.95 1.90 -3.01
C SER A 152 4.62 1.96 -3.75
N ASP A 153 4.20 0.86 -4.37
CA ASP A 153 2.92 0.77 -5.09
C ASP A 153 1.74 0.81 -4.10
N LEU A 154 1.86 0.11 -2.96
CA LEU A 154 0.83 0.14 -1.91
C LEU A 154 0.69 1.55 -1.31
N PHE A 155 1.81 2.22 -1.06
CA PHE A 155 1.80 3.59 -0.52
C PHE A 155 1.22 4.58 -1.52
N HIS A 156 1.63 4.49 -2.79
CA HIS A 156 1.07 5.33 -3.86
C HIS A 156 -0.43 5.08 -4.04
N PHE A 157 -0.86 3.82 -4.00
CA PHE A 157 -2.28 3.46 -4.04
C PHE A 157 -3.06 4.05 -2.86
N ALA A 158 -2.52 3.97 -1.64
CA ALA A 158 -3.16 4.54 -0.45
C ALA A 158 -3.28 6.07 -0.55
N LEU A 159 -2.19 6.76 -0.95
CA LEU A 159 -2.16 8.20 -1.20
C LEU A 159 -3.22 8.63 -2.23
N GLU A 160 -3.24 7.97 -3.38
CA GLU A 160 -4.16 8.29 -4.46
C GLU A 160 -5.61 8.03 -4.06
N SER A 161 -5.87 6.90 -3.40
CA SER A 161 -7.23 6.55 -2.97
C SER A 161 -7.73 7.53 -1.90
N TRP A 162 -6.86 7.99 -1.00
CA TRP A 162 -7.21 9.03 -0.02
C TRP A 162 -7.49 10.37 -0.66
N ARG A 163 -6.62 10.80 -1.60
CA ARG A 163 -6.80 12.05 -2.36
C ARG A 163 -8.15 12.10 -3.06
N ASN A 164 -8.56 10.96 -3.62
CA ASN A 164 -9.83 10.79 -4.31
C ASN A 164 -11.02 10.60 -3.36
N GLY A 165 -10.77 10.16 -2.11
CA GLY A 165 -11.79 9.90 -1.11
C GLY A 165 -12.51 8.55 -1.25
N TYR A 166 -12.05 7.71 -2.17
CA TYR A 166 -12.58 6.38 -2.39
C TYR A 166 -11.52 5.44 -2.95
N VAL A 167 -11.68 4.15 -2.68
CA VAL A 167 -10.95 3.07 -3.34
C VAL A 167 -11.73 2.67 -4.59
N ALA A 168 -11.11 2.77 -5.76
CA ALA A 168 -11.66 2.22 -7.00
C ALA A 168 -11.25 0.75 -7.10
N VAL A 169 -12.21 -0.16 -7.04
CA VAL A 169 -11.99 -1.58 -7.27
C VAL A 169 -12.51 -1.93 -8.66
N LYS A 170 -11.60 -2.38 -9.52
CA LYS A 170 -11.93 -2.90 -10.83
C LYS A 170 -11.90 -4.42 -10.77
N THR A 171 -13.01 -5.05 -11.08
CA THR A 171 -13.14 -6.50 -11.18
C THR A 171 -13.37 -6.90 -12.62
N GLU A 172 -12.56 -7.84 -13.11
CA GLU A 172 -12.68 -8.41 -14.45
C GLU A 172 -13.02 -9.89 -14.29
N VAL A 173 -14.21 -10.28 -14.73
CA VAL A 173 -14.68 -11.67 -14.69
C VAL A 173 -14.67 -12.20 -16.12
N PRO A 174 -13.83 -13.19 -16.46
CA PRO A 174 -13.70 -13.68 -17.83
C PRO A 174 -15.00 -14.20 -18.41
N THR A 175 -15.79 -14.91 -17.60
CA THR A 175 -17.07 -15.47 -18.01
C THR A 175 -18.07 -15.47 -16.86
N VAL A 176 -19.26 -14.94 -17.09
CA VAL A 176 -20.40 -14.98 -16.18
C VAL A 176 -21.52 -15.76 -16.85
N GLU A 177 -21.95 -16.85 -16.22
CA GLU A 177 -23.09 -17.64 -16.68
C GLU A 177 -24.36 -17.19 -15.94
N VAL A 178 -25.29 -16.57 -16.66
CA VAL A 178 -26.59 -16.16 -16.14
C VAL A 178 -27.63 -17.21 -16.53
N ARG A 179 -28.23 -17.87 -15.53
CA ARG A 179 -29.37 -18.77 -15.70
C ARG A 179 -30.60 -18.15 -15.05
N GLY A 180 -31.69 -18.05 -15.80
CA GLY A 180 -32.99 -17.66 -15.25
C GLY A 180 -33.59 -18.78 -14.41
N GLY A 181 -34.32 -18.41 -13.35
CA GLY A 181 -35.04 -19.37 -12.50
C GLY A 181 -34.23 -19.90 -11.31
N LYS A 182 -34.77 -20.90 -10.62
CA LYS A 182 -34.08 -21.57 -9.50
C LYS A 182 -33.11 -22.59 -10.08
N LEU A 183 -31.91 -22.70 -9.51
CA LEU A 183 -30.87 -23.68 -9.88
C LEU A 183 -31.40 -25.12 -10.06
N THR A 184 -32.43 -25.50 -9.29
CA THR A 184 -33.03 -26.85 -9.30
C THR A 184 -34.47 -26.91 -9.81
N GLY A 185 -35.07 -25.81 -10.25
CA GLY A 185 -36.48 -25.77 -10.63
C GLY A 185 -36.70 -26.02 -12.12
N THR A 186 -37.77 -26.71 -12.53
CA THR A 186 -38.16 -26.89 -13.94
C THR A 186 -39.00 -25.72 -14.48
N SER A 187 -38.61 -24.48 -14.13
CA SER A 187 -39.34 -23.30 -14.62
C SER A 187 -38.98 -23.02 -16.08
N TRP A 188 -39.93 -22.50 -16.86
CA TRP A 188 -39.65 -21.97 -18.20
C TRP A 188 -38.51 -20.94 -18.20
N ARG A 189 -38.26 -20.30 -17.05
CA ARG A 189 -37.15 -19.36 -16.85
C ARG A 189 -35.76 -20.01 -17.04
N ASN A 190 -35.62 -21.32 -16.85
CA ASN A 190 -34.36 -22.04 -17.08
C ASN A 190 -33.96 -22.08 -18.57
N ILE A 191 -34.90 -21.79 -19.47
CA ILE A 191 -34.62 -21.64 -20.90
C ILE A 191 -33.77 -20.38 -21.15
N LEU A 192 -33.85 -19.39 -20.25
CA LEU A 192 -32.99 -18.21 -20.29
C LEU A 192 -31.60 -18.59 -19.77
N HIS A 193 -30.73 -18.99 -20.67
CA HIS A 193 -29.33 -19.26 -20.40
C HIS A 193 -28.49 -18.31 -21.25
N ARG A 194 -27.68 -17.47 -20.60
CA ARG A 194 -26.78 -16.54 -21.29
C ARG A 194 -25.41 -16.58 -20.66
N GLN A 195 -24.39 -16.75 -21.48
CA GLN A 195 -23.01 -16.57 -21.08
C GLN A 195 -22.57 -15.16 -21.49
N LEU A 196 -22.01 -14.43 -20.54
CA LEU A 196 -21.40 -13.12 -20.74
C LEU A 196 -19.90 -13.31 -20.63
N TYR A 197 -19.15 -12.72 -21.55
CA TYR A 197 -17.69 -12.77 -21.54
C TYR A 197 -17.12 -11.40 -21.20
N ASP A 198 -15.95 -11.37 -20.56
CA ASP A 198 -15.21 -10.16 -20.20
C ASP A 198 -16.06 -9.13 -19.44
N VAL A 199 -16.78 -9.59 -18.42
CA VAL A 199 -17.59 -8.70 -17.58
C VAL A 199 -16.65 -7.86 -16.73
N ARG A 200 -16.56 -6.57 -17.07
CA ARG A 200 -15.80 -5.58 -16.32
C ARG A 200 -16.76 -4.77 -15.46
N THR A 201 -16.57 -4.85 -14.16
CA THR A 201 -17.31 -4.03 -13.21
C THR A 201 -16.33 -3.19 -12.42
N ALA A 202 -16.68 -1.92 -12.19
CA ALA A 202 -15.92 -1.03 -11.34
C ALA A 202 -16.85 -0.57 -10.22
N PHE A 203 -16.42 -0.72 -8.97
CA PHE A 203 -17.12 -0.14 -7.84
C PHE A 203 -16.18 0.77 -7.05
N SER A 204 -16.76 1.81 -6.46
CA SER A 204 -16.04 2.75 -5.61
C SER A 204 -16.46 2.53 -4.15
N LEU A 205 -15.49 2.29 -3.29
CA LEU A 205 -15.69 2.19 -1.85
C LEU A 205 -15.23 3.51 -1.21
N LYS A 206 -16.15 4.31 -0.68
CA LYS A 206 -15.80 5.56 0.00
C LYS A 206 -15.00 5.27 1.26
N PHE A 207 -13.93 6.02 1.50
CA PHE A 207 -13.22 5.91 2.77
C PHE A 207 -14.08 6.47 3.90
N PRO A 208 -14.23 5.73 5.01
CA PRO A 208 -14.80 6.31 6.21
C PRO A 208 -13.85 7.41 6.73
N PRO A 209 -14.39 8.48 7.34
CA PRO A 209 -13.55 9.46 8.02
C PRO A 209 -12.78 8.77 9.14
N ILE A 210 -11.45 8.88 9.12
CA ILE A 210 -10.59 8.37 10.20
C ILE A 210 -10.37 9.52 11.19
N PRO A 211 -10.71 9.35 12.46
CA PRO A 211 -10.46 10.37 13.47
C PRO A 211 -8.98 10.79 13.53
N GLY A 212 -8.71 12.08 13.73
CA GLY A 212 -7.35 12.64 13.78
C GLY A 212 -6.68 12.88 12.42
N LEU A 213 -7.17 12.28 11.33
CA LEU A 213 -6.70 12.54 9.97
C LEU A 213 -7.64 13.52 9.23
N PRO A 214 -7.15 14.25 8.21
CA PRO A 214 -8.01 15.10 7.39
C PRO A 214 -9.09 14.27 6.69
N HIS A 215 -10.23 14.87 6.34
CA HIS A 215 -11.28 14.11 5.66
C HIS A 215 -10.78 13.62 4.29
N PRO A 216 -10.94 12.33 3.96
CA PRO A 216 -10.52 11.81 2.67
C PRO A 216 -11.34 12.46 1.54
N GLY A 217 -10.69 12.72 0.40
CA GLY A 217 -11.26 13.46 -0.74
C GLY A 217 -10.86 14.94 -0.78
N ARG A 218 -11.47 15.68 -1.73
CA ARG A 218 -11.22 17.13 -1.97
C ARG A 218 -9.79 17.48 -2.37
N ASN A 219 -9.04 16.53 -2.92
CA ASN A 219 -7.62 16.70 -3.25
C ASN A 219 -6.75 17.06 -2.04
N ALA A 220 -7.21 16.78 -0.81
CA ALA A 220 -6.39 16.96 0.38
C ALA A 220 -5.28 15.89 0.37
N PRO A 221 -3.99 16.26 0.42
CA PRO A 221 -2.92 15.29 0.52
C PRO A 221 -3.01 14.54 1.86
N ILE A 222 -2.60 13.27 1.88
CA ILE A 222 -2.34 12.59 3.16
C ILE A 222 -1.22 13.40 3.85
N PRO A 223 -1.35 13.70 5.15
CA PRO A 223 -0.26 14.29 5.91
C PRO A 223 1.04 13.49 5.71
N SER A 224 2.17 14.20 5.68
CA SER A 224 3.46 13.52 5.57
C SER A 224 3.70 12.66 6.82
N PHE A 225 4.62 11.70 6.77
CA PHE A 225 4.94 10.90 7.95
C PHE A 225 5.39 11.76 9.15
N GLU A 226 6.01 12.91 8.88
CA GLU A 226 6.44 13.88 9.89
C GLU A 226 5.25 14.55 10.61
N ASP A 227 4.14 14.71 9.92
CA ASP A 227 2.90 15.27 10.49
C ASP A 227 2.13 14.21 11.31
N ILE A 228 2.27 12.93 10.95
CA ILE A 228 1.59 11.82 11.60
C ILE A 228 2.33 11.34 12.86
N VAL A 229 3.66 11.35 12.81
CA VAL A 229 4.53 10.84 13.87
C VAL A 229 5.36 11.98 14.43
N THR A 230 5.14 12.29 15.70
CA THR A 230 5.83 13.34 16.43
C THR A 230 6.79 12.72 17.44
N LEU A 231 8.09 12.86 17.21
CA LEU A 231 9.10 12.46 18.18
C LEU A 231 9.11 13.47 19.34
N ARG A 232 8.73 13.02 20.55
CA ARG A 232 8.65 13.90 21.73
C ARG A 232 10.00 14.08 22.40
N SER A 233 10.72 12.97 22.57
CA SER A 233 12.04 12.96 23.18
C SER A 233 12.83 11.76 22.69
N PHE A 234 14.13 11.91 22.57
CA PHE A 234 15.05 10.81 22.37
C PHE A 234 16.32 11.05 23.17
N GLN A 235 16.96 9.98 23.60
CA GLN A 235 18.22 10.01 24.31
C GLN A 235 19.09 8.84 23.90
N PHE A 236 20.38 9.14 23.77
CA PHE A 236 21.41 8.14 23.53
C PHE A 236 22.13 7.86 24.85
N LEU A 237 22.14 6.60 25.25
CA LEU A 237 22.87 6.12 26.41
C LEU A 237 24.01 5.27 25.89
N ASN A 238 25.24 5.68 26.21
CA ASN A 238 26.42 4.93 25.85
C ASN A 238 26.81 4.04 27.04
N ASP A 239 26.49 2.75 26.95
CA ASP A 239 27.06 1.73 27.83
C ASP A 239 28.38 1.26 27.19
N ALA A 240 29.36 0.83 27.99
CA ALA A 240 30.77 0.64 27.60
C ALA A 240 31.01 -0.20 26.32
N GLN A 241 30.00 -0.92 25.85
CA GLN A 241 30.04 -1.73 24.62
C GLN A 241 28.79 -1.59 23.72
N LYS A 242 27.78 -0.79 24.11
CA LYS A 242 26.50 -0.73 23.41
C LYS A 242 25.92 0.69 23.45
N LEU A 243 25.56 1.18 22.26
CA LEU A 243 24.79 2.41 22.13
C LEU A 243 23.30 2.07 22.23
N THR A 244 22.69 2.46 23.35
CA THR A 244 21.25 2.30 23.59
C THR A 244 20.51 3.58 23.21
N ILE A 245 19.39 3.42 22.54
CA ILE A 245 18.49 4.49 22.14
C ILE A 245 17.23 4.34 22.98
N GLN A 246 16.80 5.42 23.63
CA GLN A 246 15.47 5.49 24.22
C GLN A 246 14.74 6.66 23.59
N ALA A 247 13.49 6.45 23.22
CA ALA A 247 12.68 7.45 22.55
C ALA A 247 11.22 7.34 22.95
N ILE A 248 10.55 8.49 22.95
CA ILE A 248 9.11 8.60 23.13
C ILE A 248 8.58 9.30 21.89
N ALA A 249 7.66 8.64 21.19
CA ALA A 249 7.00 9.18 20.02
C ALA A 249 5.48 9.18 20.24
N THR A 250 4.79 10.13 19.61
CA THR A 250 3.33 10.12 19.53
C THR A 250 2.88 9.95 18.09
N VAL A 251 1.88 9.10 17.87
CA VAL A 251 1.26 8.87 16.57
C VAL A 251 -0.25 9.05 16.69
N ILE A 252 -0.89 9.56 15.65
CA ILE A 252 -2.36 9.71 15.61
C ILE A 252 -3.01 8.33 15.76
N ASP A 253 -4.01 8.22 16.63
CA ASP A 253 -4.80 7.00 16.84
C ASP A 253 -5.90 6.88 15.77
N PRO A 254 -5.81 5.94 14.82
CA PRO A 254 -6.85 5.76 13.82
C PRO A 254 -8.07 4.99 14.36
N ALA A 255 -7.99 4.44 15.58
CA ALA A 255 -9.06 3.63 16.13
C ALA A 255 -10.29 4.49 16.50
N PRO A 256 -11.51 3.94 16.37
CA PRO A 256 -12.71 4.59 16.90
C PRO A 256 -12.61 4.73 18.42
N SER A 257 -13.17 5.80 18.99
CA SER A 257 -13.17 6.03 20.45
C SER A 257 -13.88 4.95 21.28
N THR A 258 -14.67 4.08 20.63
CA THR A 258 -15.31 2.92 21.26
C THR A 258 -14.42 1.69 21.33
N PHE A 259 -13.26 1.69 20.68
CA PHE A 259 -12.35 0.55 20.61
C PHE A 259 -11.21 0.74 21.62
N SER A 260 -11.18 -0.10 22.66
CA SER A 260 -10.08 -0.16 23.62
C SER A 260 -9.22 -1.38 23.35
N PHE A 261 -7.95 -1.18 23.05
CA PHE A 261 -6.99 -2.25 22.87
C PHE A 261 -5.65 -1.86 23.48
N THR A 262 -5.06 -2.81 24.19
CA THR A 262 -3.70 -2.71 24.74
C THR A 262 -2.80 -3.59 23.89
N ALA A 263 -1.86 -2.97 23.19
CA ALA A 263 -0.84 -3.69 22.45
C ALA A 263 0.20 -4.28 23.43
N PRO A 264 0.58 -5.56 23.29
CA PRO A 264 1.70 -6.11 24.04
C PRO A 264 3.02 -5.47 23.58
N PRO A 265 4.12 -5.65 24.31
CA PRO A 265 5.45 -5.24 23.86
C PRO A 265 5.75 -5.79 22.46
N LEU A 266 6.16 -4.91 21.55
CA LEU A 266 6.55 -5.28 20.19
C LEU A 266 8.06 -5.18 20.04
N LEU A 267 8.64 -6.24 19.47
CA LEU A 267 10.05 -6.34 19.12
C LEU A 267 10.21 -6.29 17.60
N PHE A 268 11.02 -5.37 17.10
CA PHE A 268 11.30 -5.25 15.67
C PHE A 268 12.72 -4.76 15.39
N ILE A 269 13.20 -5.03 14.16
CA ILE A 269 14.53 -4.65 13.71
C ILE A 269 14.40 -3.57 12.64
N ILE A 270 15.09 -2.45 12.84
CA ILE A 270 15.25 -1.43 11.80
C ILE A 270 16.41 -1.82 10.91
N SER A 271 16.15 -1.88 9.60
CA SER A 271 17.17 -2.18 8.59
C SER A 271 17.24 -1.08 7.53
N LEU A 272 18.44 -0.83 7.02
CA LEU A 272 18.67 -0.01 5.84
C LEU A 272 18.50 -0.90 4.63
N VAL A 273 17.70 -0.41 3.68
CA VAL A 273 17.55 -1.05 2.39
C VAL A 273 18.51 -0.36 1.42
N SER A 274 19.48 -1.12 0.92
CA SER A 274 20.33 -0.75 -0.21
C SER A 274 19.92 -1.59 -1.42
N ASN A 275 20.30 -1.15 -2.63
CA ASN A 275 19.83 -1.71 -3.92
C ASN A 275 19.89 -3.24 -4.03
N SER A 276 20.74 -3.92 -3.25
CA SER A 276 20.88 -5.38 -3.25
C SER A 276 20.93 -6.02 -1.86
N SER A 277 20.88 -5.26 -0.77
CA SER A 277 21.03 -5.79 0.58
C SER A 277 20.19 -5.06 1.61
N VAL A 278 19.69 -5.83 2.59
CA VAL A 278 18.99 -5.31 3.76
C VAL A 278 19.94 -5.47 4.94
N THR A 279 20.38 -4.36 5.52
CA THR A 279 21.36 -4.37 6.62
C THR A 279 20.70 -3.92 7.92
N PRO A 280 20.62 -4.78 8.96
CA PRO A 280 20.02 -4.41 10.23
C PRO A 280 20.92 -3.42 10.99
N ILE A 281 20.34 -2.37 11.58
CA ILE A 281 21.07 -1.31 12.31
C ILE A 281 20.65 -1.20 13.76
N ALA A 282 19.39 -1.49 14.08
CA ALA A 282 18.92 -1.37 15.45
C ALA A 282 17.90 -2.46 15.75
N SER A 283 17.96 -3.00 16.96
CA SER A 283 16.91 -3.83 17.54
C SER A 283 16.14 -2.97 18.53
N ILE A 284 14.83 -2.86 18.35
CA ILE A 284 13.95 -2.00 19.13
C ILE A 284 12.86 -2.83 19.79
N GLU A 285 12.61 -2.51 21.05
CA GLU A 285 11.52 -2.99 21.87
C GLU A 285 10.63 -1.80 22.25
N THR A 286 9.33 -2.03 22.20
CA THR A 286 8.32 -1.05 22.66
C THR A 286 7.72 -1.53 23.96
N ASP A 287 7.47 -0.60 24.87
CA ASP A 287 6.66 -0.89 26.05
C ASP A 287 5.22 -1.20 25.64
N PRO A 288 4.44 -1.97 26.43
CA PRO A 288 3.02 -2.11 26.19
C PRO A 288 2.35 -0.73 26.14
N PHE A 289 1.45 -0.53 25.18
CA PHE A 289 0.77 0.76 25.02
C PHE A 289 -0.72 0.57 24.73
N ASP A 290 -1.51 1.51 25.20
CA ASP A 290 -2.94 1.57 24.95
C ASP A 290 -3.23 2.44 23.73
N LEU A 291 -4.16 2.00 22.88
CA LEU A 291 -4.72 2.84 21.83
C LEU A 291 -5.59 3.92 22.49
N THR A 292 -4.98 5.08 22.73
CA THR A 292 -5.61 6.21 23.40
C THR A 292 -5.95 7.28 22.37
N HIS A 293 -7.22 7.66 22.33
CA HIS A 293 -7.69 8.69 21.41
C HIS A 293 -7.37 10.09 21.95
N PRO A 294 -6.88 11.05 21.14
CA PRO A 294 -6.61 10.97 19.70
C PRO A 294 -5.19 10.55 19.31
N ASN A 295 -4.28 10.37 20.26
CA ASN A 295 -2.86 10.11 19.99
C ASN A 295 -2.35 8.97 20.86
N ILE A 296 -1.72 7.99 20.22
CA ILE A 296 -1.01 6.89 20.85
C ILE A 296 0.39 7.37 21.23
N THR A 297 0.78 7.14 22.48
CA THR A 297 2.16 7.40 22.92
C THR A 297 2.93 6.09 22.96
N LEU A 298 4.06 6.05 22.26
CA LEU A 298 4.94 4.89 22.14
C LEU A 298 6.24 5.21 22.88
N SER A 299 6.48 4.49 23.96
CA SER A 299 7.78 4.43 24.62
C SER A 299 8.57 3.27 24.01
N MET A 300 9.76 3.57 23.51
CA MET A 300 10.58 2.60 22.81
C MET A 300 12.03 2.68 23.28
N SER A 301 12.64 1.51 23.44
CA SER A 301 14.03 1.36 23.81
C SER A 301 14.69 0.33 22.91
N GLY A 302 15.94 0.56 22.53
CA GLY A 302 16.63 -0.32 21.60
C GLY A 302 18.12 -0.13 21.67
N HIS A 303 18.85 -0.98 20.97
CA HIS A 303 20.30 -0.85 20.86
C HIS A 303 20.72 -0.88 19.40
N VAL A 304 21.75 -0.09 19.09
CA VAL A 304 22.38 -0.09 17.78
C VAL A 304 23.20 -1.38 17.65
N LEU A 305 22.94 -2.10 16.57
CA LEU A 305 23.64 -3.32 16.19
C LEU A 305 24.99 -2.94 15.58
N SER A 306 26.00 -3.78 15.80
CA SER A 306 27.31 -3.58 15.21
C SER A 306 27.21 -3.60 13.68
N LEU A 307 27.54 -2.47 13.07
CA LEU A 307 27.47 -2.29 11.62
C LEU A 307 28.63 -3.02 10.94
N SER A 308 28.34 -3.86 9.95
CA SER A 308 29.36 -4.39 9.03
C SER A 308 29.92 -3.26 8.17
N SER A 309 31.17 -3.39 7.71
CA SER A 309 31.76 -2.47 6.73
C SER A 309 30.92 -2.31 5.47
N ASP A 310 30.15 -3.33 5.12
CA ASP A 310 29.29 -3.34 3.94
C ASP A 310 28.07 -2.41 4.10
N ALA A 311 27.78 -1.95 5.32
CA ALA A 311 26.67 -1.04 5.63
C ALA A 311 27.00 0.43 5.31
N PHE A 312 28.30 0.79 5.23
CA PHE A 312 28.72 2.19 5.09
C PHE A 312 28.19 2.89 3.84
N PRO A 313 28.13 2.27 2.64
CA PRO A 313 27.54 2.90 1.46
C PRO A 313 26.04 3.22 1.62
N ALA A 314 25.30 2.38 2.35
CA ALA A 314 23.89 2.65 2.64
C ALA A 314 23.76 3.81 3.63
N LEU A 315 24.60 3.84 4.68
CA LEU A 315 24.63 4.90 5.67
C LEU A 315 25.02 6.27 5.09
N SER A 316 26.00 6.31 4.18
CA SER A 316 26.45 7.57 3.57
C SER A 316 25.36 8.27 2.78
N THR A 317 24.39 7.50 2.25
CA THR A 317 23.22 8.04 1.55
C THR A 317 22.26 8.75 2.51
N PHE A 318 22.17 8.29 3.77
CA PHE A 318 21.32 8.90 4.81
C PHE A 318 21.99 10.08 5.51
N THR A 319 23.33 10.11 5.59
CA THR A 319 24.09 11.20 6.21
C THR A 319 24.33 12.36 5.25
N ILE A 320 23.31 12.78 4.48
CA ILE A 320 23.35 14.09 3.84
C ILE A 320 23.08 15.11 4.96
N PHE A 321 24.15 15.44 5.70
CA PHE A 321 24.09 16.54 6.65
C PHE A 321 23.79 17.81 5.86
N PRO A 322 22.70 18.54 6.18
CA PRO A 322 22.45 19.81 5.55
C PRO A 322 23.68 20.69 5.79
N ALA A 323 24.22 21.26 4.72
CA ALA A 323 25.35 22.17 4.83
C ALA A 323 24.99 23.26 5.87
N PRO A 324 25.88 23.56 6.83
CA PRO A 324 25.59 24.54 7.87
C PRO A 324 25.06 25.84 7.25
N SER A 325 23.93 26.33 7.77
CA SER A 325 23.30 27.58 7.35
C SER A 325 23.43 28.62 8.47
N PRO A 326 24.06 29.79 8.22
CA PRO A 326 24.49 30.28 6.92
C PRO A 326 25.71 29.54 6.36
N LYS A 327 25.75 29.42 5.02
CA LYS A 327 26.87 28.81 4.26
C LYS A 327 28.19 29.35 4.83
N PRO A 328 29.09 28.49 5.35
CA PRO A 328 30.33 28.96 5.94
C PRO A 328 31.07 29.80 4.91
N LYS A 329 31.39 31.04 5.27
CA LYS A 329 32.18 31.93 4.42
C LYS A 329 33.52 31.23 4.21
N ILE A 330 33.76 30.77 2.99
CA ILE A 330 35.02 30.16 2.57
C ILE A 330 36.13 31.10 3.05
N LEU A 331 37.05 30.55 3.86
CA LEU A 331 38.16 31.27 4.47
C LEU A 331 39.06 31.80 3.34
N ARG A 332 38.87 33.07 2.98
CA ARG A 332 39.76 33.78 2.06
C ARG A 332 40.84 34.43 2.91
N ASN A 333 42.10 34.21 2.53
CA ASN A 333 43.31 34.69 3.21
C ASN A 333 43.58 33.99 4.55
N VAL A 334 43.99 32.72 4.51
CA VAL A 334 44.46 32.03 5.71
C VAL A 334 45.97 32.30 5.85
N THR A 335 46.38 32.94 6.94
CA THR A 335 47.79 33.17 7.27
C THR A 335 48.19 32.27 8.41
N ILE A 336 49.06 31.30 8.13
CA ILE A 336 49.53 30.34 9.11
C ILE A 336 50.81 30.87 9.71
N HIS A 337 50.79 31.07 11.02
CA HIS A 337 51.97 31.40 11.80
C HIS A 337 52.35 30.14 12.56
N ASP A 338 53.61 30.00 12.94
CA ASP A 338 53.97 29.10 14.03
C ASP A 338 53.56 27.62 13.83
N MET A 339 54.46 26.81 13.24
CA MET A 339 54.29 25.35 13.11
C MET A 339 55.20 24.56 14.08
N LYS A 340 54.64 23.55 14.76
CA LYS A 340 55.33 22.65 15.71
C LYS A 340 55.21 21.20 15.25
N VAL A 341 56.21 20.36 15.44
CA VAL A 341 56.19 18.96 14.95
C VAL A 341 56.28 18.02 16.16
N LYS A 342 55.34 17.08 16.29
CA LYS A 342 55.29 16.03 17.33
C LYS A 342 55.63 14.66 16.72
N PRO A 343 56.53 13.85 17.33
CA PRO A 343 56.87 12.52 16.80
C PRO A 343 55.74 11.51 17.02
N GLY A 344 55.61 10.56 16.08
CA GLY A 344 54.79 9.34 16.22
C GLY A 344 55.66 8.12 16.53
N ASN A 345 55.13 7.15 17.29
CA ASN A 345 55.83 6.01 17.91
C ASN A 345 56.44 4.96 16.94
N THR A 346 57.29 5.33 15.98
CA THR A 346 58.05 4.35 15.19
C THR A 346 59.46 4.85 14.90
N PHE A 347 60.45 3.95 15.03
CA PHE A 347 61.90 4.13 14.92
C PHE A 347 62.37 5.07 13.79
N TRP A 348 62.33 6.39 14.01
CA TRP A 348 62.83 7.42 13.10
C TRP A 348 63.18 8.71 13.86
N LEU A 349 63.97 9.55 13.21
CA LEU A 349 64.50 10.83 13.70
C LEU A 349 63.41 11.71 14.33
N VAL A 350 63.55 12.01 15.62
CA VAL A 350 62.64 12.90 16.35
C VAL A 350 63.13 14.34 16.18
N VAL A 351 62.30 15.17 15.58
CA VAL A 351 62.55 16.60 15.40
C VAL A 351 61.62 17.34 16.35
N GLN A 352 62.18 17.90 17.43
CA GLN A 352 61.43 18.67 18.42
C GLN A 352 61.97 20.11 18.45
N PRO A 353 61.36 21.04 17.70
CA PRO A 353 61.72 22.44 17.85
C PRO A 353 61.25 22.96 19.22
N GLU A 354 62.11 23.73 19.89
CA GLU A 354 61.80 24.33 21.20
C GLU A 354 60.71 25.40 21.08
N ASP A 355 60.72 26.14 19.97
CA ASP A 355 59.77 27.19 19.62
C ASP A 355 59.11 26.94 18.26
N TRP A 356 58.05 27.71 17.99
CA TRP A 356 57.34 27.66 16.74
C TRP A 356 58.19 28.17 15.56
N LEU A 357 58.04 27.53 14.39
CA LEU A 357 58.77 27.94 13.19
C LEU A 357 57.96 28.88 12.31
N ASP A 358 58.62 29.94 11.83
CA ASP A 358 58.08 30.83 10.81
C ASP A 358 57.74 30.07 9.53
N SER A 359 56.49 30.20 9.08
CA SER A 359 55.98 29.53 7.88
C SER A 359 55.56 30.54 6.81
N ARG A 360 55.82 30.21 5.55
CA ARG A 360 55.34 30.96 4.39
C ARG A 360 54.14 30.23 3.79
N CYS A 361 53.02 30.94 3.68
CA CYS A 361 51.83 30.46 2.98
C CYS A 361 51.73 31.06 1.58
N VAL A 362 51.45 30.22 0.59
CA VAL A 362 51.15 30.63 -0.78
C VAL A 362 49.84 29.98 -1.20
N ALA A 363 48.88 30.79 -1.67
CA ALA A 363 47.64 30.26 -2.22
C ALA A 363 47.94 29.49 -3.51
N ILE A 364 47.35 28.30 -3.65
CA ILE A 364 47.42 27.50 -4.88
C ILE A 364 46.03 27.52 -5.52
N GLU A 365 45.97 27.52 -6.85
CA GLU A 365 44.71 27.40 -7.57
C GLU A 365 43.98 26.12 -7.13
N PRO A 366 42.74 26.23 -6.64
CA PRO A 366 41.99 25.08 -6.15
C PRO A 366 41.58 24.18 -7.33
N ILE A 367 41.53 22.88 -7.06
CA ILE A 367 40.93 21.91 -7.97
C ILE A 367 39.41 22.19 -7.98
N GLU A 368 38.78 22.20 -9.16
CA GLU A 368 37.35 22.52 -9.30
C GLU A 368 36.49 21.66 -8.35
N GLY A 369 35.79 22.32 -7.43
CA GLY A 369 34.89 21.68 -6.46
C GLY A 369 35.47 21.53 -5.04
N GLU A 370 36.76 21.75 -4.84
CA GLU A 370 37.39 21.77 -3.52
C GLU A 370 37.58 23.21 -3.02
N GLY A 371 37.61 23.42 -1.71
CA GLY A 371 37.75 24.74 -1.08
C GLY A 371 39.07 25.45 -1.41
N SER A 372 39.37 26.56 -0.74
CA SER A 372 40.65 27.26 -0.92
C SER A 372 41.83 26.40 -0.44
N THR A 373 42.79 26.13 -1.31
CA THR A 373 44.00 25.33 -1.00
C THR A 373 45.22 26.25 -0.82
N PHE A 374 45.97 26.03 0.25
CA PHE A 374 47.19 26.79 0.56
C PHE A 374 48.38 25.83 0.69
N ALA A 375 49.50 26.14 0.04
CA ALA A 375 50.78 25.50 0.34
C ALA A 375 51.45 26.24 1.49
N VAL A 376 51.86 25.48 2.49
CA VAL A 376 52.58 25.96 3.67
C VAL A 376 53.99 25.41 3.60
N SER A 377 55.00 26.28 3.62
CA SER A 377 56.40 25.89 3.71
C SER A 377 57.06 26.58 4.89
N ALA A 378 57.62 25.81 5.84
CA ALA A 378 58.46 26.32 6.91
C ALA A 378 59.92 25.92 6.66
N LYS A 379 60.87 26.81 6.95
CA LYS A 379 62.30 26.51 6.82
C LYS A 379 62.81 25.97 8.15
N LEU A 380 63.19 24.70 8.19
CA LEU A 380 63.85 24.09 9.35
C LEU A 380 65.31 24.57 9.38
N VAL A 381 65.64 25.47 10.31
CA VAL A 381 67.00 25.94 10.57
C VAL A 381 67.31 25.65 12.04
N ASP A 382 68.47 25.03 12.30
CA ASP A 382 69.00 24.77 13.65
C ASP A 382 68.07 24.00 14.62
N VAL A 383 67.22 23.12 14.10
CA VAL A 383 66.38 22.29 14.96
C VAL A 383 67.21 21.12 15.53
N PRO A 384 67.33 20.99 16.86
CA PRO A 384 68.11 19.94 17.48
C PRO A 384 67.54 18.56 17.10
N LEU A 385 68.42 17.70 16.60
CA LEU A 385 68.10 16.34 16.19
C LEU A 385 68.60 15.37 17.25
N GLU A 386 67.71 14.84 18.08
CA GLU A 386 68.05 13.78 19.02
C GLU A 386 68.07 12.41 18.29
N GLU A 387 69.05 11.57 18.62
CA GLU A 387 69.35 10.25 18.01
C GLU A 387 69.96 10.20 16.58
N PHE A 388 70.89 11.11 16.26
CA PHE A 388 71.60 11.08 14.97
C PHE A 388 72.78 10.07 14.88
N SER A 389 73.27 9.51 15.99
CA SER A 389 74.56 8.78 16.05
C SER A 389 74.62 7.50 15.21
N ASN A 390 73.53 6.75 15.13
CA ASN A 390 73.45 5.52 14.32
C ASN A 390 73.35 5.79 12.82
N PHE A 391 72.81 6.95 12.42
CA PHE A 391 72.69 7.34 11.02
C PHE A 391 74.00 7.91 10.46
N VAL A 392 74.72 8.71 11.26
CA VAL A 392 76.05 9.27 10.90
C VAL A 392 77.05 8.15 10.59
N SER A 393 77.00 7.05 11.34
CA SER A 393 77.89 5.90 11.13
C SER A 393 77.72 5.27 9.74
N LYS A 394 76.52 5.29 9.15
CA LYS A 394 76.30 4.84 7.75
C LYS A 394 76.68 5.89 6.72
N LEU A 395 76.62 7.18 7.08
CA LEU A 395 76.96 8.28 6.18
C LEU A 395 78.47 8.43 5.95
N ILE A 396 79.29 8.11 6.96
CA ILE A 396 80.76 8.21 6.86
C ILE A 396 81.32 7.22 5.83
N PHE A 397 80.67 6.06 5.63
CA PHE A 397 81.13 4.99 4.72
C PHE A 397 80.39 4.94 3.36
N GLY A 398 79.40 5.80 3.11
CA GLY A 398 78.63 5.85 1.85
C GLY A 398 78.72 7.20 1.11
N ASN A 399 78.50 7.22 -0.21
CA ASN A 399 78.64 8.45 -1.03
C ASN A 399 77.46 9.43 -0.91
N SER A 400 76.28 8.97 -0.47
CA SER A 400 75.12 9.80 -0.12
C SER A 400 74.05 8.93 0.52
N ALA A 401 73.28 9.45 1.48
CA ALA A 401 72.09 8.77 1.99
C ALA A 401 70.88 9.70 1.92
N ILE A 402 69.70 9.12 1.67
CA ILE A 402 68.42 9.81 1.77
C ILE A 402 67.77 9.32 3.06
N ALA A 403 67.55 10.22 4.01
CA ALA A 403 66.78 9.95 5.22
C ALA A 403 65.33 10.35 4.98
N GLY A 404 64.36 9.46 5.23
CA GLY A 404 62.96 9.83 5.32
C GLY A 404 62.64 10.38 6.70
N ILE A 405 61.83 11.44 6.75
CA ILE A 405 61.26 12.01 7.98
C ILE A 405 59.75 11.76 7.93
N LEU A 406 59.21 11.10 8.95
CA LEU A 406 57.78 10.88 9.12
C LEU A 406 57.41 11.34 10.53
N GLY A 407 56.40 12.21 10.64
CA GLY A 407 55.97 12.74 11.93
C GLY A 407 54.54 13.27 11.89
N SER A 408 54.09 13.82 13.01
CA SER A 408 52.87 14.60 13.09
C SER A 408 53.22 16.07 13.32
N ALA A 409 52.42 17.00 12.82
CA ALA A 409 52.62 18.42 12.98
C ALA A 409 51.39 19.09 13.55
N ALA A 410 51.66 20.18 14.24
CA ALA A 410 50.76 21.14 14.82
C ALA A 410 50.97 22.45 14.06
N ILE A 411 49.90 23.07 13.62
CA ILE A 411 49.96 24.30 12.82
C ILE A 411 49.03 25.33 13.43
N LYS A 412 49.52 26.55 13.70
CA LYS A 412 48.66 27.65 14.17
C LYS A 412 48.15 28.51 13.02
N VAL A 413 46.84 28.48 12.80
CA VAL A 413 46.20 29.11 11.65
C VAL A 413 45.51 30.41 12.08
N THR A 414 46.06 31.56 11.69
CA THR A 414 45.39 32.85 11.90
C THR A 414 44.49 33.15 10.71
N VAL A 415 43.18 33.24 10.96
CA VAL A 415 42.21 33.65 9.95
C VAL A 415 41.79 35.10 10.21
N PRO A 416 42.13 36.05 9.33
CA PRO A 416 41.62 37.41 9.36
C PRO A 416 40.10 37.43 9.43
N GLY A 417 39.55 38.09 10.46
CA GLY A 417 38.11 38.28 10.64
C GLY A 417 37.38 37.23 11.48
N ILE A 418 38.10 36.23 12.05
CA ILE A 418 37.57 35.35 13.09
C ILE A 418 38.18 35.79 14.43
N PRO A 419 37.40 36.38 15.36
CA PRO A 419 37.89 36.66 16.69
C PRO A 419 38.06 35.34 17.45
N PHE A 420 39.25 35.08 17.96
CA PHE A 420 39.53 33.94 18.83
C PHE A 420 39.53 34.44 20.28
N GLU A 421 38.76 33.78 21.16
CA GLU A 421 38.69 34.09 22.60
C GLU A 421 39.87 33.44 23.35
N GLY A 422 41.09 33.76 22.90
CA GLY A 422 42.32 33.43 23.61
C GLY A 422 42.76 34.56 24.56
N PRO A 423 43.53 34.26 25.61
CA PRO A 423 44.10 35.28 26.50
C PRO A 423 45.04 36.26 25.78
N GLU A 424 45.53 35.92 24.58
CA GLU A 424 46.30 36.82 23.73
C GLU A 424 45.62 37.06 22.35
N PRO A 425 45.62 38.31 21.84
CA PRO A 425 44.93 38.70 20.60
C PRO A 425 45.51 38.10 19.30
N THR A 426 46.48 37.18 19.39
CA THR A 426 47.14 36.47 18.30
C THR A 426 46.88 34.95 18.33
N ASP A 427 45.93 34.47 19.15
CA ASP A 427 45.60 33.05 19.22
C ASP A 427 44.87 32.55 17.97
N GLY A 428 45.63 32.20 16.93
CA GLY A 428 45.11 31.45 15.78
C GLY A 428 44.63 30.04 16.15
N LEU A 429 43.87 29.42 15.25
CA LEU A 429 43.36 28.05 15.36
C LEU A 429 44.51 27.03 15.30
N GLU A 430 44.76 26.30 16.38
CA GLU A 430 45.74 25.22 16.42
C GLU A 430 45.19 23.93 15.79
N LEU A 431 45.84 23.44 14.74
CA LEU A 431 45.55 22.18 14.08
C LEU A 431 46.64 21.16 14.41
N ASP A 432 46.35 20.29 15.37
CA ASP A 432 47.27 19.24 15.84
C ASP A 432 47.14 17.93 15.05
N GLY A 433 48.22 17.13 15.03
CA GLY A 433 48.20 15.75 14.53
C GLY A 433 48.29 15.59 13.01
N LEU A 434 48.68 16.63 12.28
CA LEU A 434 48.77 16.62 10.82
C LEU A 434 49.93 15.73 10.34
N PRO A 435 49.70 14.68 9.54
CA PRO A 435 50.78 13.81 9.10
C PRO A 435 51.76 14.56 8.20
N PHE A 436 53.04 14.56 8.56
CA PHE A 436 54.12 15.14 7.78
C PHE A 436 55.05 14.05 7.23
N ARG A 437 55.40 14.17 5.94
CA ARG A 437 56.37 13.32 5.26
C ARG A 437 57.41 14.20 4.57
N GLY A 438 58.67 14.02 4.92
CA GLY A 438 59.81 14.69 4.29
C GLY A 438 60.89 13.69 3.90
N SER A 439 61.83 14.13 3.07
CA SER A 439 63.08 13.41 2.84
C SER A 439 64.23 14.39 2.78
N VAL A 440 65.35 14.03 3.39
CA VAL A 440 66.57 14.85 3.41
C VAL A 440 67.68 14.05 2.77
N LYS A 441 68.27 14.61 1.70
CA LYS A 441 69.45 14.04 1.07
C LYS A 441 70.70 14.58 1.76
N LEU A 442 71.44 13.71 2.42
CA LEU A 442 72.67 14.05 3.13
C LEU A 442 73.87 13.68 2.26
N GLY A 443 74.68 14.69 1.94
CA GLY A 443 75.90 14.56 1.13
C GLY A 443 77.15 14.77 1.97
N LYS A 444 78.24 14.10 1.61
CA LYS A 444 79.52 14.06 2.35
C LYS A 444 80.14 15.43 2.67
N GLY A 445 79.77 16.48 1.93
CA GLY A 445 80.28 17.85 2.12
C GLY A 445 79.51 18.73 3.12
N SER A 446 78.45 18.21 3.75
CA SER A 446 77.57 19.01 4.63
C SER A 446 77.96 19.02 6.12
N PHE A 447 78.96 18.23 6.53
CA PHE A 447 79.37 18.07 7.94
C PHE A 447 80.68 18.80 8.32
N LEU A 448 81.31 19.55 7.41
CA LEU A 448 82.61 20.19 7.63
C LEU A 448 82.57 21.73 7.62
N ARG A 449 81.48 22.35 8.09
CA ARG A 449 81.43 23.80 8.25
C ARG A 449 80.77 24.24 9.54
#